data_AF-A0A7C7VGQ6-F1
#
_entry.id   AF-A0A7C7VGQ6-F1
#
_cell.length_a   1.000
_cell.length_b   1.000
_cell.length_c   1.000
_cell.angle_alpha   90.00
_cell.angle_beta   90.00
_cell.angle_gamma   90.00
#
_symmetry.space_group_name_H-M   'P 1'
#
loop_
_entity.id
_entity.type
_entity.pdbx_description
1 polymer ?
#
loop_
_entity_poly.entity_id
_entity_poly.type
_entity_poly.pdbx_seq_one_letter_code
_entity_poly.pdbx_strand_id
1 'polypeptide(L)'
;FESLSITFKRVMNILKDFAGGAVRPSRLKEEAEKTLYERYLEVEQEVKACLEQKDYETALAALLTLKSPVDRFFDNILVMAEDPELRNNRLALLWHIARLFLRVGDLSAISVPGR
;
A
#
# COMPACT_ATOMS: atom_id res chain seq x y z
N PHE A 1 -5.13 2.60 -19.29
CA PHE A 1 -6.02 3.04 -18.19
C PHE A 1 -7.15 2.05 -17.85
N GLU A 2 -7.64 1.19 -18.75
CA GLU A 2 -8.71 0.22 -18.43
C GLU A 2 -8.25 -1.05 -17.66
N SER A 3 -6.97 -1.44 -17.73
CA SER A 3 -6.47 -2.67 -17.09
C SER A 3 -6.21 -2.56 -15.58
N LEU A 4 -5.94 -1.36 -15.07
CA LEU A 4 -5.56 -1.13 -13.67
C LEU A 4 -6.74 -1.35 -12.72
N SER A 5 -7.92 -0.78 -13.04
CA SER A 5 -9.10 -0.84 -12.18
C SER A 5 -9.66 -2.26 -12.02
N ILE A 6 -9.61 -3.07 -13.08
CA ILE A 6 -10.07 -4.47 -13.05
C ILE A 6 -9.13 -5.30 -12.17
N THR A 7 -7.82 -5.13 -12.36
CA THR A 7 -6.80 -5.81 -11.56
C THR A 7 -6.90 -5.40 -10.09
N PHE A 8 -7.02 -4.10 -9.81
CA PHE A 8 -7.15 -3.56 -8.46
C PHE A 8 -8.39 -4.10 -7.74
N LYS A 9 -9.55 -4.13 -8.42
CA LYS A 9 -10.79 -4.69 -7.87
C LYS A 9 -10.65 -6.19 -7.57
N ARG A 10 -9.97 -6.95 -8.45
CA ARG A 10 -9.70 -8.37 -8.24
C ARG A 10 -8.74 -8.61 -7.08
N VAL A 11 -7.70 -7.80 -6.99
CA VAL A 11 -6.73 -7.79 -5.88
C VAL A 11 -7.43 -7.49 -4.57
N MET A 12 -8.28 -6.47 -4.50
CA MET A 12 -9.09 -6.19 -3.30
C MET A 12 -9.99 -7.37 -2.92
N ASN A 13 -10.56 -8.06 -3.91
CA ASN A 13 -11.36 -9.26 -3.64
C ASN A 13 -10.52 -10.43 -3.12
N ILE A 14 -9.28 -10.58 -3.58
CA ILE A 14 -8.32 -11.58 -3.06
C ILE A 14 -7.85 -11.17 -1.66
N LEU A 15 -7.61 -9.88 -1.42
CA LEU A 15 -7.20 -9.33 -0.13
C LEU A 15 -8.27 -9.52 0.95
N LYS A 16 -9.56 -9.59 0.58
CA LYS A 16 -10.65 -9.90 1.53
C LYS A 16 -10.47 -11.26 2.21
N ASP A 17 -9.93 -12.24 1.48
CA ASP A 17 -9.66 -13.58 1.98
C ASP A 17 -8.23 -13.71 2.55
N PHE A 18 -7.40 -12.69 2.35
CA PHE A 18 -6.01 -12.67 2.77
C PHE A 18 -5.89 -12.17 4.21
N ALA A 19 -5.55 -13.06 5.14
CA ALA A 19 -5.44 -12.77 6.57
C ALA A 19 -4.21 -11.93 6.99
N GLY A 20 -3.46 -11.39 6.02
CA GLY A 20 -2.25 -10.63 6.26
C GLY A 20 -1.01 -11.52 6.44
N GLY A 21 0.14 -11.02 6.00
CA GLY A 21 1.42 -11.72 6.05
C GLY A 21 2.59 -10.73 6.08
N ALA A 22 3.79 -11.22 6.38
CA ALA A 22 4.99 -10.40 6.33
C ALA A 22 5.49 -10.28 4.87
N VAL A 23 5.80 -9.06 4.44
CA VAL A 23 6.49 -8.84 3.17
C VAL A 23 7.92 -9.34 3.29
N ARG A 24 8.32 -10.24 2.41
CA ARG A 24 9.66 -10.77 2.28
C ARG A 24 10.39 -10.05 1.15
N PRO A 25 11.31 -9.11 1.46
CA PRO A 25 12.08 -8.40 0.44
C PRO A 25 12.94 -9.33 -0.42
N SER A 26 13.37 -10.47 0.14
CA SER A 26 14.15 -11.49 -0.59
C SER A 26 13.38 -12.17 -1.73
N ARG A 27 12.05 -12.07 -1.76
CA ARG A 27 11.19 -12.63 -2.82
C ARG A 27 10.75 -11.57 -3.84
N LEU A 28 11.10 -10.30 -3.61
CA LEU A 28 10.82 -9.20 -4.53
C LEU A 28 11.73 -9.36 -5.76
N LYS A 29 11.13 -9.67 -6.92
CA LYS A 29 11.90 -9.85 -8.15
C LYS A 29 12.11 -8.54 -8.88
N GLU A 30 11.09 -7.70 -8.93
CA GLU A 30 11.16 -6.47 -9.71
C GLU A 30 11.64 -5.27 -8.89
N GLU A 31 12.28 -4.32 -9.56
CA GLU A 31 12.76 -3.11 -8.91
C GLU A 31 11.60 -2.20 -8.46
N ALA A 32 10.48 -2.21 -9.21
CA ALA A 32 9.29 -1.45 -8.86
C ALA A 32 8.68 -1.87 -7.51
N GLU A 33 8.68 -3.17 -7.17
CA GLU A 33 8.18 -3.67 -5.89
C GLU A 33 9.13 -3.42 -4.72
N LYS A 34 10.44 -3.47 -4.96
CA LYS A 34 11.44 -3.06 -3.96
C LYS A 34 11.32 -1.57 -3.65
N THR A 35 11.27 -0.75 -4.68
CA THR A 35 11.11 0.70 -4.56
C THR A 35 9.82 1.03 -3.82
N LEU A 36 8.70 0.36 -4.15
CA LEU A 36 7.44 0.55 -3.45
C LEU A 36 7.52 0.14 -1.97
N TYR A 37 8.18 -0.98 -1.66
CA TYR A 37 8.35 -1.43 -0.28
C TYR A 37 9.23 -0.51 0.55
N GLU A 38 10.34 -0.02 -0.02
CA GLU A 38 11.21 0.96 0.64
C GLU A 38 10.45 2.27 0.90
N ARG A 39 9.72 2.79 -0.09
CA ARG A 39 8.87 3.97 0.10
C ARG A 39 7.77 3.72 1.13
N TYR A 40 7.16 2.55 1.14
CA TYR A 40 6.19 2.17 2.15
C TYR A 40 6.78 2.22 3.55
N LEU A 41 8.00 1.69 3.76
CA LEU A 41 8.67 1.74 5.07
C LEU A 41 8.95 3.18 5.50
N GLU A 42 9.44 4.03 4.59
CA GLU A 42 9.66 5.46 4.84
C GLU A 42 8.37 6.20 5.21
N VAL A 43 7.27 5.88 4.54
CA VAL A 43 5.97 6.50 4.84
C VAL A 43 5.38 5.92 6.12
N GLU A 44 5.55 4.63 6.41
CA GLU A 44 5.09 4.03 7.67
C GLU A 44 5.77 4.69 8.87
N GLN A 45 7.09 4.87 8.84
CA GLN A 45 7.81 5.56 9.92
C GLN A 45 7.39 7.03 10.04
N GLU A 46 7.19 7.73 8.91
CA GLU A 46 6.79 9.14 8.89
C GLU A 46 5.38 9.31 9.43
N VAL A 47 4.44 8.46 8.99
CA VAL A 47 3.08 8.38 9.51
C VAL A 47 3.11 8.09 11.00
N LYS A 48 3.94 7.16 11.48
CA LYS A 48 4.03 6.82 12.90
C LYS A 48 4.51 8.02 13.74
N ALA A 49 5.54 8.73 13.29
CA ALA A 49 6.03 9.95 13.94
C ALA A 49 4.98 11.08 13.89
N CYS A 50 4.28 11.23 12.77
CA CYS A 50 3.18 12.17 12.62
C CYS A 50 2.02 11.84 13.57
N LEU A 51 1.67 10.56 13.74
CA LEU A 51 0.63 10.11 14.67
C LEU A 51 0.99 10.44 16.13
N GLU A 52 2.27 10.32 16.51
CA GLU A 52 2.75 10.75 17.82
C GLU A 52 2.58 12.27 18.02
N GLN A 53 2.80 13.05 16.95
CA GLN A 53 2.61 14.51 16.95
C GLN A 53 1.16 14.95 16.66
N LYS A 54 0.23 14.02 16.41
CA LYS A 54 -1.15 14.28 15.94
C LYS A 54 -1.23 15.07 14.63
N ASP A 55 -0.20 14.95 13.79
CA ASP A 55 -0.09 15.64 12.50
C ASP A 55 -0.62 14.77 11.35
N TYR A 56 -1.94 14.70 11.23
CA TYR A 56 -2.58 13.85 10.22
C TYR A 56 -2.42 14.38 8.79
N GLU A 57 -2.21 15.69 8.65
CA GLU A 57 -2.04 16.35 7.35
C GLU A 57 -0.75 15.90 6.66
N THR A 58 0.36 15.87 7.42
CA THR A 58 1.64 15.36 6.92
C THR A 58 1.58 13.86 6.66
N ALA A 59 0.93 13.09 7.53
CA ALA A 59 0.71 11.65 7.30
C ALA A 59 -0.08 11.38 6.01
N LEU A 60 -1.10 12.19 5.70
CA LEU A 60 -1.87 12.07 4.47
C LEU A 60 -1.03 12.47 3.24
N ALA A 61 -0.25 13.55 3.33
CA ALA A 61 0.66 13.98 2.27
C ALA A 61 1.70 12.88 1.95
N ALA A 62 2.29 12.27 2.98
CA ALA A 62 3.19 11.14 2.86
C ALA A 62 2.56 9.98 2.11
N LEU A 63 1.33 9.61 2.46
CA LEU A 63 0.58 8.56 1.76
C LEU A 63 0.28 8.90 0.30
N LEU A 64 -0.02 10.16 -0.01
CA LEU A 64 -0.21 10.60 -1.40
C LEU A 64 1.06 10.38 -2.23
N THR A 65 2.25 10.46 -1.63
CA THR A 65 3.50 10.13 -2.33
C THR A 65 3.61 8.65 -2.70
N LEU A 66 2.99 7.73 -1.95
CA LEU A 66 2.92 6.31 -2.30
C LEU A 66 2.03 6.03 -3.50
N LYS A 67 1.10 6.93 -3.84
CA LYS A 67 0.22 6.73 -5.00
C LYS A 67 1.00 6.54 -6.29
N SER A 68 2.06 7.32 -6.51
CA SER A 68 2.92 7.25 -7.71
C SER A 68 3.68 5.91 -7.85
N PRO A 69 4.43 5.42 -6.85
CA PRO A 69 5.09 4.13 -6.93
C PRO A 69 4.09 2.96 -6.93
N VAL A 70 2.92 3.10 -6.29
CA VAL A 70 1.85 2.08 -6.39
C VAL A 70 1.34 1.97 -7.81
N ASP A 71 1.06 3.09 -8.48
CA ASP A 71 0.61 3.11 -9.87
C ASP A 71 1.65 2.47 -10.80
N ARG A 72 2.93 2.87 -10.67
CA ARG A 72 4.04 2.24 -11.41
C ARG A 72 4.18 0.76 -11.12
N PHE A 73 4.00 0.34 -9.87
CA PHE A 73 3.99 -1.07 -9.49
C PHE A 73 2.90 -1.78 -10.28
N PHE A 74 1.65 -1.30 -10.27
CA PHE A 74 0.59 -1.99 -11.01
C PHE A 74 0.76 -1.97 -12.53
N ASP A 75 1.42 -0.95 -13.08
CA ASP A 75 1.72 -0.86 -14.51
C ASP A 75 2.83 -1.84 -14.93
N ASN A 76 3.87 -2.00 -14.11
CA ASN A 76 5.00 -2.88 -14.40
C ASN A 76 4.77 -4.32 -13.93
N ILE A 77 4.01 -4.52 -12.85
CA ILE A 77 3.90 -5.79 -12.15
C ILE A 77 2.53 -6.42 -12.33
N LEU A 78 2.54 -7.60 -12.93
CA LEU A 78 1.41 -8.53 -12.91
C LEU A 78 1.23 -9.09 -11.50
N VAL A 79 0.27 -8.56 -10.75
CA VAL A 79 -0.06 -9.03 -9.38
C VAL A 79 -0.47 -10.51 -9.37
N MET A 80 -1.02 -11.00 -10.48
CA MET A 80 -1.18 -12.43 -10.75
C MET A 80 0.11 -13.01 -11.35
N ALA A 81 1.18 -13.03 -10.55
CA ALA A 81 2.35 -13.83 -10.90
C ALA A 81 1.96 -15.31 -10.94
N GLU A 82 2.57 -16.07 -11.85
CA GLU A 82 2.41 -17.53 -11.92
C GLU A 82 2.88 -18.22 -10.64
N ASP A 83 3.85 -17.60 -9.95
CA ASP A 83 4.41 -18.10 -8.71
C ASP A 83 3.52 -17.74 -7.51
N PRO A 84 2.96 -18.74 -6.79
CA PRO A 84 2.05 -18.50 -5.69
C PRO A 84 2.73 -17.82 -4.50
N GLU A 85 4.02 -18.10 -4.24
CA GLU A 85 4.76 -17.45 -3.14
C GLU A 85 4.98 -15.97 -3.45
N LEU A 86 5.33 -15.65 -4.69
CA LEU A 86 5.56 -14.28 -5.15
C LEU A 86 4.25 -13.48 -5.17
N ARG A 87 3.16 -14.09 -5.64
CA ARG A 87 1.80 -13.53 -5.54
C ARG A 87 1.44 -13.24 -4.09
N ASN A 88 1.70 -14.17 -3.16
CA ASN A 88 1.41 -13.99 -1.74
C ASN A 88 2.18 -12.80 -1.15
N ASN A 89 3.44 -12.64 -1.55
CA ASN A 89 4.29 -11.54 -1.11
C ASN A 89 3.77 -10.17 -1.61
N ARG A 90 3.37 -10.10 -2.89
CA ARG A 90 2.76 -8.89 -3.48
C ARG A 90 1.44 -8.54 -2.81
N LEU A 91 0.61 -9.55 -2.52
CA LEU A 91 -0.64 -9.36 -1.77
C LEU A 91 -0.37 -8.86 -0.34
N ALA A 92 0.63 -9.41 0.36
CA ALA A 92 1.03 -8.92 1.67
C ALA A 92 1.43 -7.44 1.64
N LEU A 93 2.22 -7.02 0.64
CA LEU A 93 2.62 -5.62 0.48
C LEU A 93 1.42 -4.70 0.29
N LEU A 94 0.51 -5.08 -0.62
CA LEU A 94 -0.72 -4.33 -0.88
C LEU A 94 -1.65 -4.30 0.33
N TRP A 95 -1.71 -5.38 1.12
CA TRP A 95 -2.47 -5.44 2.35
C TRP A 95 -1.96 -4.43 3.38
N HIS A 96 -0.64 -4.38 3.58
CA HIS A 96 0.00 -3.43 4.50
C HIS A 96 -0.22 -1.99 4.08
N ILE A 97 -0.02 -1.67 2.79
CA ILE A 97 -0.28 -0.33 2.24
C ILE A 97 -1.75 0.05 2.41
N ALA A 98 -2.69 -0.83 2.03
CA ALA A 98 -4.11 -0.57 2.16
C ALA A 98 -4.52 -0.34 3.63
N ARG A 99 -3.95 -1.10 4.56
CA ARG A 99 -4.20 -0.94 6.00
C ARG A 99 -3.63 0.36 6.54
N LEU A 100 -2.45 0.78 6.09
CA LEU A 100 -1.86 2.07 6.43
C LEU A 100 -2.74 3.23 5.91
N PHE A 101 -3.20 3.13 4.66
CA PHE A 101 -4.15 4.07 4.05
C PHE A 101 -5.48 4.14 4.81
N LEU A 102 -6.07 3.00 5.15
CA LEU A 102 -7.28 2.93 5.96
C LEU A 102 -7.05 3.57 7.33
N ARG A 103 -5.93 3.29 7.99
CA ARG A 103 -5.63 3.84 9.32
C ARG A 103 -5.52 5.36 9.30
N VAL A 104 -4.79 5.93 8.34
CA VAL A 104 -4.66 7.40 8.23
C VAL A 104 -5.93 8.04 7.68
N GLY A 105 -6.59 7.40 6.71
CA GLY A 105 -7.85 7.87 6.13
C GLY A 105 -8.98 7.92 7.15
N ASP A 106 -9.09 6.92 8.01
CA ASP A 106 -10.06 6.88 9.12
C ASP A 106 -9.79 8.01 10.13
N LEU A 107 -8.53 8.24 10.48
CA LEU A 107 -8.12 9.33 11.37
C LEU A 107 -8.35 10.72 10.75
N SER A 108 -8.10 10.88 9.46
CA SER A 108 -8.37 12.11 8.72
C SER A 108 -9.87 12.38 8.60
N ALA A 109 -10.69 11.34 8.39
CA ALA A 109 -12.15 11.45 8.38
C ALA A 109 -12.74 11.81 9.76
N ILE A 110 -12.07 11.43 10.85
CA ILE A 110 -12.46 11.85 12.21
C ILE A 110 -12.03 13.29 12.49
N SER A 111 -10.95 13.77 11.87
CA SER A 111 -10.40 15.13 12.06
C SER A 111 -11.01 16.20 11.14
N VAL A 112 -12.11 15.91 10.42
CA VAL A 112 -12.96 16.96 9.85
C VAL A 112 -14.06 17.34 10.86
N PRO A 113 -13.82 18.26 11.82
CA PRO A 113 -14.94 18.94 12.44
C PRO A 113 -15.61 19.74 11.33
N GLY A 114 -16.90 19.45 11.12
CA GLY A 114 -17.74 20.18 10.20
C GLY A 114 -17.54 21.68 10.34
N ARG A 115 -17.41 22.33 9.19
CA ARG A 115 -17.66 23.75 9.06
C ARG A 115 -18.68 23.98 7.97
#